data_AF-A0A7S3Z1P0-F1
#
_entry.id   AF-A0A7S3Z1P0-F1
#
_cell.length_a   1.000
_cell.length_b   1.000
_cell.length_c   1.000
_cell.angle_alpha   90.00
_cell.angle_beta   90.00
_cell.angle_gamma   90.00
#
_symmetry.space_group_name_H-M   'P 1'
#
loop_
_entity.id
_entity.type
_entity.pdbx_description
1 polymer ?
#
loop_
_entity_poly.entity_id
_entity_poly.type
_entity_poly.pdbx_seq_one_letter_code
_entity_poly.pdbx_strand_id
1 'polypeptide(L)'
;MLSEYNSLQKDFSRLLITSDGYQLNPAYNKLLGLQKTMTKACGRAFIEYDASLSKQKERVSHGIHLKSKKGKHKGLPSDGTVWRVSVKTLNFLLNGLLDYRQTIEHPCMQRCNELRGFVRGNTANTTVGSIVLTITDTLKNTLIEISKGYRNPSLTQIFLLNNFHFIQKRIKESGLLSKDIKNSGFVSLYQKLMDEAQDKYSSNSWDRALEYVSILDSEKILKRCEKKPDGSLEPDRWAKASIKSKFKEFNERFAKQYEDQSVWSVPDADLRSQIRNRNMKKILEAYEQFYK
;
A
#
# COMPACT_ATOMS: atom_id res chain seq x y z
N MET A 1 19.68 -23.01 30.94
CA MET A 1 18.32 -22.57 31.35
C MET A 1 17.23 -23.15 30.47
N LEU A 2 17.10 -22.80 29.17
CA LEU A 2 16.02 -23.33 28.32
C LEU A 2 16.12 -24.85 28.08
N SER A 3 17.33 -25.38 27.86
CA SER A 3 17.57 -26.83 27.74
C SER A 3 17.25 -27.57 29.04
N GLU A 4 17.65 -27.01 30.19
CA GLU A 4 17.40 -27.56 31.52
C GLU A 4 15.90 -27.53 31.87
N TYR A 5 15.20 -26.43 31.55
CA TYR A 5 13.75 -26.31 31.69
C TYR A 5 13.01 -27.34 30.81
N ASN A 6 13.41 -27.48 29.55
CA ASN A 6 12.81 -28.44 28.62
C ASN A 6 13.07 -29.89 29.04
N SER A 7 14.28 -30.21 29.54
CA SER A 7 14.60 -31.53 30.09
C SER A 7 13.71 -31.84 31.29
N LEU A 8 13.67 -30.93 32.27
CA LEU A 8 12.85 -31.07 33.47
C LEU A 8 11.36 -31.16 33.14
N GLN A 9 10.85 -30.41 32.16
CA GLN A 9 9.44 -30.47 31.74
C GLN A 9 9.12 -31.83 31.08
N LYS A 10 10.05 -32.39 30.30
CA LYS A 10 9.91 -33.72 29.69
C LYS A 10 9.90 -34.83 30.75
N ASP A 11 10.76 -34.70 31.76
CA ASP A 11 10.83 -35.61 32.89
C ASP A 11 9.60 -35.49 33.80
N PHE A 12 9.07 -34.28 34.00
CA PHE A 12 7.84 -34.03 34.75
C PHE A 12 6.61 -34.64 34.07
N SER A 13 6.57 -34.60 32.74
CA SER A 13 5.51 -35.22 31.93
C SER A 13 5.53 -36.75 32.03
N ARG A 14 6.67 -37.34 32.40
CA ARG A 14 6.85 -38.79 32.66
C ARG A 14 6.57 -39.18 34.12
N LEU A 15 6.65 -38.23 35.05
CA LEU A 15 6.46 -38.43 36.50
C LEU A 15 5.00 -38.30 36.98
N LEU A 16 4.03 -38.09 36.09
CA LEU A 16 2.60 -38.02 36.42
C LEU A 16 1.97 -39.37 36.80
N ILE A 17 2.77 -40.43 36.98
CA ILE A 17 2.30 -41.76 37.39
C ILE A 17 3.14 -42.25 38.57
N THR A 18 2.92 -41.71 39.76
CA THR A 18 3.10 -42.46 41.03
C THR A 18 2.23 -41.80 42.09
N SER A 19 1.36 -42.61 42.71
CA SER A 19 0.15 -42.22 43.42
C SER A 19 0.29 -41.89 44.90
N ASP A 20 1.48 -41.78 45.49
CA ASP A 20 1.59 -41.71 46.95
C ASP A 20 2.42 -40.52 47.47
N GLY A 21 1.76 -39.66 48.24
CA GLY A 21 2.39 -38.69 49.14
C GLY A 21 2.51 -37.27 48.61
N TYR A 22 1.76 -36.35 49.23
CA TYR A 22 1.82 -34.89 49.05
C TYR A 22 3.17 -34.29 49.51
N GLN A 23 4.27 -34.60 48.83
CA GLN A 23 5.44 -33.72 48.79
C GLN A 23 5.58 -33.19 47.38
N LEU A 24 5.39 -31.87 47.21
CA LEU A 24 5.73 -31.17 45.98
C LEU A 24 7.18 -31.52 45.61
N ASN A 25 7.34 -32.36 44.60
CA ASN A 25 8.63 -32.89 44.15
C ASN A 25 9.65 -31.74 44.07
N PRO A 26 10.85 -31.83 44.67
CA PRO A 26 11.90 -30.81 44.54
C PRO A 26 12.15 -30.36 43.10
N ALA A 27 11.96 -31.26 42.13
CA ALA A 27 12.00 -30.96 40.70
C ALA A 27 10.90 -29.99 40.25
N TYR A 28 9.70 -30.05 40.83
CA TYR A 28 8.59 -29.11 40.60
C TYR A 28 8.94 -27.71 41.08
N ASN A 29 9.44 -27.57 42.31
CA ASN A 29 9.85 -26.29 42.87
C ASN A 29 11.01 -25.67 42.07
N LYS A 30 11.95 -26.51 41.61
CA LYS A 30 13.03 -26.10 40.69
C LYS A 30 12.49 -25.66 39.32
N LEU A 31 11.52 -26.38 38.75
CA LEU A 31 10.80 -26.00 37.52
C LEU A 31 10.08 -24.66 37.66
N LEU A 32 9.36 -24.46 38.77
CA LEU A 32 8.63 -23.23 39.05
C LEU A 32 9.59 -22.04 39.22
N GLY A 33 10.73 -22.26 39.89
CA GLY A 33 11.80 -21.27 40.06
C GLY A 33 12.47 -20.89 38.73
N LEU A 34 12.79 -21.88 37.90
CA LEU A 34 13.32 -21.68 36.54
C LEU A 34 12.30 -20.95 35.65
N GLN A 35 11.01 -21.32 35.73
CA GLN A 35 9.93 -20.67 35.01
C GLN A 35 9.78 -19.19 35.43
N LYS A 36 9.79 -18.89 36.74
CA LYS A 36 9.74 -17.51 37.25
C LYS A 36 10.96 -16.70 36.80
N THR A 37 12.15 -17.29 36.82
CA THR A 37 13.40 -16.63 36.44
C THR A 37 13.45 -16.35 34.94
N MET A 38 13.08 -17.33 34.10
CA MET A 38 12.93 -17.15 32.66
C MET A 38 11.86 -16.11 32.32
N THR A 39 10.70 -16.17 32.98
CA THR A 39 9.62 -15.19 32.79
C THR A 39 10.06 -13.78 33.17
N LYS A 40 10.93 -13.63 34.18
CA LYS A 40 11.47 -12.33 34.61
C LYS A 40 12.57 -11.81 33.67
N ALA A 41 13.47 -12.68 33.21
CA ALA A 41 14.56 -12.32 32.31
C ALA A 41 14.08 -12.02 30.89
N CYS A 42 13.31 -12.93 30.27
CA CYS A 42 12.59 -12.68 29.02
C CYS A 42 11.54 -11.57 29.20
N GLY A 43 11.00 -11.48 30.42
CA GLY A 43 10.25 -10.37 31.01
C GLY A 43 10.79 -9.00 30.64
N ARG A 44 11.99 -8.72 31.17
CA ARG A 44 12.73 -7.47 31.01
C ARG A 44 13.22 -7.26 29.57
N ALA A 45 13.82 -8.29 28.97
CA ALA A 45 14.30 -8.21 27.59
C ALA A 45 13.18 -7.80 26.62
N PHE A 46 11.98 -8.38 26.76
CA PHE A 46 10.83 -7.99 25.94
C PHE A 46 10.34 -6.56 26.22
N ILE A 47 10.36 -6.10 27.48
CA ILE A 47 9.93 -4.73 27.83
C ILE A 47 10.91 -3.70 27.24
N GLU A 48 12.21 -3.91 27.41
CA GLU A 48 13.25 -3.03 26.85
C GLU A 48 13.20 -3.03 25.32
N TYR A 49 12.87 -4.17 24.73
CA TYR A 49 12.72 -4.36 23.29
C TYR A 49 11.46 -3.69 22.72
N ASP A 50 10.30 -3.85 23.37
CA ASP A 50 9.05 -3.18 23.02
C ASP A 50 9.16 -1.64 23.17
N ALA A 51 9.88 -1.19 24.20
CA ALA A 51 10.22 0.23 24.37
C ALA A 51 11.14 0.75 23.25
N SER A 52 12.16 -0.01 22.85
CA SER A 52 13.07 0.35 21.75
C SER A 52 12.32 0.47 20.42
N LEU A 53 11.41 -0.46 20.16
CA LEU A 53 10.59 -0.51 18.96
C LEU A 53 9.54 0.60 18.91
N SER A 54 8.89 0.88 20.04
CA SER A 54 7.99 2.03 20.19
C SER A 54 8.72 3.34 19.92
N LYS A 55 9.94 3.50 20.45
CA LYS A 55 10.80 4.66 20.19
C LYS A 55 11.21 4.76 18.72
N GLN A 56 11.49 3.65 18.05
CA GLN A 56 11.79 3.65 16.61
C GLN A 56 10.56 4.01 15.76
N LYS A 57 9.39 3.45 16.09
CA LYS A 57 8.10 3.81 15.47
C LYS A 57 7.85 5.31 15.56
N GLU A 58 8.01 5.90 16.75
CA GLU A 58 7.86 7.35 16.95
C GLU A 58 8.86 8.15 16.13
N ARG A 59 10.14 7.74 16.08
CA ARG A 59 11.17 8.42 15.28
C ARG A 59 10.85 8.41 13.79
N VAL A 60 10.35 7.29 13.26
CA VAL A 60 9.97 7.18 11.85
C VAL A 60 8.74 8.02 11.55
N SER A 61 7.69 7.90 12.35
CA SER A 61 6.49 8.73 12.22
C SER A 61 6.81 10.22 12.32
N HIS A 62 7.66 10.62 13.26
CA HIS A 62 8.13 11.99 13.40
C HIS A 62 8.98 12.43 12.21
N GLY A 63 9.86 11.57 11.68
CA GLY A 63 10.67 11.85 10.50
C GLY A 63 9.82 12.06 9.23
N ILE A 64 8.77 11.26 9.06
CA ILE A 64 7.77 11.41 7.98
C ILE A 64 7.06 12.77 8.13
N HIS A 65 6.61 13.11 9.35
CA HIS A 65 5.92 14.37 9.62
C HIS A 65 6.79 15.61 9.42
N LEU A 66 8.05 15.56 9.86
CA LEU A 66 9.01 16.65 9.66
C LEU A 66 9.28 16.89 8.17
N LYS A 67 9.34 15.84 7.36
CA LYS A 67 9.48 15.93 5.89
C LYS A 67 8.24 16.54 5.23
N SER A 68 7.06 16.31 5.81
CA SER A 68 5.82 16.99 5.38
C SER A 68 5.82 18.49 5.71
N LYS A 69 6.36 18.88 6.89
CA LYS A 69 6.35 20.27 7.38
C LYS A 69 7.48 21.16 6.87
N LYS A 70 8.69 20.65 6.62
CA LYS A 70 9.84 21.46 6.18
C LYS A 70 9.74 21.82 4.69
N GLY A 71 8.99 22.89 4.41
CA GLY A 71 8.77 23.42 3.07
C GLY A 71 7.81 22.53 2.30
N LYS A 72 6.53 22.90 2.29
CA LYS A 72 5.47 22.21 1.55
C LYS A 72 6.01 21.83 0.17
N HIS A 73 6.17 20.53 -0.07
CA HIS A 73 6.61 19.93 -1.36
C HIS A 73 8.12 19.94 -1.69
N LYS A 74 9.02 20.40 -0.81
CA LYS A 74 10.48 20.28 -1.06
C LYS A 74 10.90 18.80 -1.14
N GLY A 75 11.41 18.39 -2.30
CA GLY A 75 11.85 17.02 -2.59
C GLY A 75 10.73 16.08 -3.07
N LEU A 76 9.59 16.64 -3.50
CA LEU A 76 8.61 15.91 -4.30
C LEU A 76 9.18 15.69 -5.71
N PRO A 77 9.13 14.46 -6.27
CA PRO A 77 9.66 14.20 -7.61
C PRO A 77 8.85 14.94 -8.67
N SER A 78 9.49 15.58 -9.64
CA SER A 78 8.78 16.31 -10.71
C SER A 78 8.05 15.39 -11.70
N ASP A 79 8.48 14.14 -11.80
CA ASP A 79 7.99 13.12 -12.74
C ASP A 79 6.93 12.18 -12.13
N GLY A 80 6.59 12.36 -10.85
CA GLY A 80 5.64 11.50 -10.15
C GLY A 80 6.18 10.14 -9.74
N THR A 81 7.49 9.88 -9.82
CA THR A 81 8.08 8.60 -9.41
C THR A 81 7.88 8.30 -7.91
N VAL A 82 8.30 7.10 -7.48
CA VAL A 82 8.23 6.69 -6.07
C VAL A 82 9.03 7.66 -5.20
N TRP A 83 8.42 8.14 -4.12
CA TRP A 83 9.05 9.12 -3.25
C TRP A 83 10.19 8.48 -2.45
N ARG A 84 11.34 9.17 -2.36
CA ARG A 84 12.50 8.67 -1.60
C ARG A 84 12.18 8.38 -0.13
N VAL A 85 11.23 9.10 0.48
CA VAL A 85 10.77 8.82 1.85
C VAL A 85 10.04 7.49 1.92
N SER A 86 9.18 7.14 0.95
CA SER A 86 8.53 5.83 0.88
C SER A 86 9.55 4.70 0.85
N VAL A 87 10.59 4.81 0.02
CA VAL A 87 11.69 3.84 -0.05
C VAL A 87 12.40 3.71 1.29
N LYS A 88 12.79 4.82 1.92
CA LYS A 88 13.48 4.82 3.21
C LYS A 88 12.62 4.22 4.33
N THR A 89 11.34 4.57 4.38
CA THR A 89 10.40 4.06 5.36
C THR A 89 10.21 2.55 5.21
N LEU A 90 10.04 2.06 3.99
CA LEU A 90 9.92 0.61 3.78
C LEU A 90 11.24 -0.11 4.05
N ASN A 91 12.39 0.39 3.62
CA ASN A 91 13.68 -0.24 3.96
C ASN A 91 13.89 -0.32 5.48
N PHE A 92 13.45 0.69 6.23
CA PHE A 92 13.43 0.62 7.68
C PHE A 92 12.50 -0.50 8.19
N LEU A 93 11.28 -0.61 7.67
CA LEU A 93 10.36 -1.70 8.06
C LEU A 93 10.95 -3.08 7.72
N LEU A 94 11.51 -3.24 6.51
CA LEU A 94 12.01 -4.52 6.04
C LEU A 94 13.27 -4.94 6.80
N ASN A 95 14.29 -4.08 6.83
CA ASN A 95 15.56 -4.42 7.46
C ASN A 95 15.46 -4.40 9.00
N GLY A 96 14.64 -3.50 9.56
CA GLY A 96 14.48 -3.38 11.00
C GLY A 96 13.54 -4.43 11.59
N LEU A 97 12.45 -4.79 10.90
CA LEU A 97 11.44 -5.71 11.46
C LEU A 97 11.60 -7.17 11.02
N LEU A 98 12.33 -7.49 9.95
CA LEU A 98 12.57 -8.90 9.60
C LEU A 98 13.56 -9.56 10.56
N ASP A 99 14.60 -8.84 10.98
CA ASP A 99 15.51 -9.29 12.06
C ASP A 99 14.73 -9.43 13.39
N TYR A 100 13.72 -8.58 13.58
CA TYR A 100 12.81 -8.58 14.73
C TYR A 100 11.83 -9.77 14.73
N ARG A 101 11.36 -10.18 13.54
CA ARG A 101 10.50 -11.36 13.36
C ARG A 101 11.18 -12.63 13.83
N GLN A 102 12.44 -12.86 13.45
CA GLN A 102 13.20 -14.04 13.89
C GLN A 102 13.37 -14.08 15.41
N THR A 103 13.46 -12.91 16.05
CA THR A 103 13.60 -12.78 17.51
C THR A 103 12.28 -13.01 18.25
N ILE A 104 11.14 -12.50 17.75
CA ILE A 104 9.82 -12.74 18.38
C ILE A 104 9.31 -14.15 18.11
N GLU A 105 9.43 -14.63 16.87
CA GLU A 105 8.98 -15.97 16.49
C GLU A 105 9.91 -17.05 17.06
N HIS A 106 11.01 -16.67 17.71
CA HIS A 106 11.84 -17.59 18.46
C HIS A 106 10.98 -18.34 19.51
N PRO A 107 11.04 -19.68 19.57
CA PRO A 107 10.17 -20.48 20.44
C PRO A 107 10.22 -20.07 21.92
N CYS A 108 11.39 -19.63 22.40
CA CYS A 108 11.54 -19.11 23.76
C CYS A 108 10.70 -17.84 24.01
N MET A 109 10.60 -16.94 23.02
CA MET A 109 9.86 -15.69 23.14
C MET A 109 8.35 -15.92 22.97
N GLN A 110 7.93 -16.81 22.06
CA GLN A 110 6.54 -17.26 21.99
C GLN A 110 6.07 -17.90 23.30
N ARG A 111 6.84 -18.83 23.86
CA ARG A 111 6.55 -19.47 25.16
C ARG A 111 6.46 -18.44 26.30
N CYS A 112 7.32 -17.42 26.28
CA CYS A 112 7.27 -16.33 27.26
C CYS A 112 6.05 -15.44 27.08
N ASN A 113 5.60 -15.18 25.85
CA ASN A 113 4.37 -14.44 25.57
C ASN A 113 3.13 -15.22 26.02
N GLU A 114 3.07 -16.53 25.77
CA GLU A 114 1.99 -17.41 26.24
C GLU A 114 1.91 -17.42 27.77
N LEU A 115 3.06 -17.62 28.44
CA LEU A 115 3.16 -17.60 29.91
C LEU A 115 2.78 -16.23 30.50
N ARG A 116 3.09 -15.12 29.81
CA ARG A 116 2.76 -13.77 30.28
C ARG A 116 1.29 -13.42 30.05
N GLY A 117 0.69 -13.87 28.94
CA GLY A 117 -0.74 -13.69 28.65
C GLY A 117 -1.65 -14.30 29.72
N PHE A 118 -1.20 -15.40 30.34
CA PHE A 118 -1.89 -16.05 31.46
C PHE A 118 -1.83 -15.24 32.78
N VAL A 119 -0.79 -14.42 32.97
CA VAL A 119 -0.50 -13.73 34.26
C VAL A 119 -0.96 -12.27 34.29
N ARG A 120 -1.01 -11.57 33.15
CA ARG A 120 -1.19 -10.11 33.12
C ARG A 120 -2.46 -9.58 32.47
N GLY A 121 -3.40 -10.43 32.05
CA GLY A 121 -4.72 -10.00 31.57
C GLY A 121 -4.65 -8.85 30.55
N ASN A 122 -4.44 -9.20 29.28
CA ASN A 122 -4.70 -8.28 28.16
C ASN A 122 -3.88 -6.96 28.16
N THR A 123 -2.54 -7.03 28.26
CA THR A 123 -1.71 -5.90 27.81
C THR A 123 -1.63 -5.94 26.28
N ALA A 124 -2.04 -4.86 25.62
CA ALA A 124 -1.93 -4.69 24.18
C ALA A 124 -0.48 -4.90 23.71
N ASN A 125 -0.15 -6.12 23.30
CA ASN A 125 1.17 -6.46 22.81
C ASN A 125 1.38 -5.73 21.48
N THR A 126 2.41 -4.89 21.38
CA THR A 126 2.81 -4.30 20.10
C THR A 126 3.31 -5.41 19.17
N THR A 127 2.45 -5.87 18.26
CA THR A 127 2.85 -6.87 17.26
C THR A 127 3.59 -6.21 16.10
N VAL A 128 4.40 -6.99 15.39
CA VAL A 128 5.00 -6.55 14.11
C VAL A 128 3.91 -6.04 13.16
N GLY A 129 2.76 -6.71 13.15
CA GLY A 129 1.59 -6.31 12.39
C GLY A 129 1.10 -4.91 12.74
N SER A 130 0.93 -4.58 14.02
CA SER A 130 0.43 -3.27 14.44
C SER A 130 1.39 -2.12 14.07
N ILE A 131 2.71 -2.37 14.06
CA ILE A 131 3.71 -1.39 13.65
C ILE A 131 3.69 -1.16 12.15
N VAL A 132 3.68 -2.24 11.36
CA VAL A 132 3.57 -2.14 9.91
C VAL A 132 2.31 -1.37 9.54
N LEU A 133 1.17 -1.69 10.14
CA LEU A 133 -0.10 -0.99 9.90
C LEU A 133 -0.01 0.50 10.29
N THR A 134 0.54 0.83 11.46
CA THR A 134 0.65 2.24 11.87
C THR A 134 1.57 3.06 10.96
N ILE A 135 2.74 2.51 10.61
CA ILE A 135 3.73 3.22 9.79
C ILE A 135 3.23 3.36 8.36
N THR A 136 2.63 2.31 7.79
CA THR A 136 2.06 2.37 6.44
C THR A 136 0.85 3.31 6.37
N ASP A 137 0.02 3.39 7.41
CA ASP A 137 -1.08 4.36 7.47
C ASP A 137 -0.55 5.81 7.55
N THR A 138 0.46 6.04 8.39
CA THR A 138 1.13 7.34 8.52
C THR A 138 1.75 7.77 7.19
N LEU A 139 2.45 6.85 6.51
CA LEU A 139 3.05 7.10 5.21
C LEU A 139 1.98 7.39 4.15
N LYS A 140 0.90 6.61 4.11
CA LYS A 140 -0.25 6.82 3.20
C LYS A 140 -0.85 8.22 3.38
N ASN A 141 -1.19 8.61 4.60
CA ASN A 141 -1.76 9.94 4.87
C ASN A 141 -0.79 11.06 4.46
N THR A 142 0.51 10.86 4.72
CA THR A 142 1.53 11.82 4.32
C THR A 142 1.63 11.95 2.81
N LEU A 143 1.64 10.83 2.08
CA LEU A 143 1.66 10.80 0.62
C LEU A 143 0.48 11.58 0.02
N ILE A 144 -0.72 11.37 0.56
CA ILE A 144 -1.93 12.12 0.17
C ILE A 144 -1.72 13.62 0.38
N GLU A 145 -1.27 14.03 1.56
CA GLU A 145 -1.06 15.45 1.85
C GLU A 145 0.00 16.11 0.97
N ILE A 146 1.16 15.46 0.77
CA ILE A 146 2.23 16.05 -0.05
C ILE A 146 1.88 16.07 -1.55
N SER A 147 1.05 15.13 -2.00
CA SER A 147 0.64 15.02 -3.41
C SER A 147 -0.18 16.24 -3.86
N LYS A 148 -0.81 16.96 -2.92
CA LYS A 148 -1.53 18.22 -3.18
C LYS A 148 -0.62 19.34 -3.71
N GLY A 149 0.70 19.14 -3.71
CA GLY A 149 1.66 20.09 -4.26
C GLY A 149 1.85 20.05 -5.76
N TYR A 150 1.40 18.99 -6.43
CA TYR A 150 1.45 18.94 -7.88
C TYR A 150 0.42 19.90 -8.47
N ARG A 151 0.84 20.67 -9.48
CA ARG A 151 -0.06 21.54 -10.24
C ARG A 151 -1.00 20.76 -11.15
N ASN A 152 -0.50 19.68 -11.74
CA ASN A 152 -1.28 18.82 -12.63
C ASN A 152 -1.99 17.73 -11.80
N PRO A 153 -3.35 17.71 -11.75
CA PRO A 153 -4.10 16.72 -10.98
C PRO A 153 -3.90 15.27 -11.44
N SER A 154 -3.60 15.04 -12.71
CA SER A 154 -3.30 13.70 -13.24
C SER A 154 -1.94 13.20 -12.74
N LEU A 155 -0.94 14.08 -12.69
CA LEU A 155 0.38 13.76 -12.12
C LEU A 155 0.29 13.43 -10.62
N THR A 156 -0.58 14.14 -9.88
CA THR A 156 -0.91 13.79 -8.49
C THR A 156 -1.32 12.34 -8.36
N GLN A 157 -2.18 11.85 -9.26
CA GLN A 157 -2.67 10.47 -9.21
C GLN A 157 -1.60 9.45 -9.62
N ILE A 158 -0.77 9.75 -10.63
CA ILE A 158 0.39 8.89 -10.99
C ILE A 158 1.34 8.72 -9.80
N PHE A 159 1.64 9.81 -9.09
CA PHE A 159 2.46 9.76 -7.90
C PHE A 159 1.86 8.86 -6.82
N LEU A 160 0.56 8.99 -6.55
CA LEU A 160 -0.12 8.15 -5.57
C LEU A 160 -0.12 6.67 -5.99
N LEU A 161 -0.44 6.37 -7.26
CA LEU A 161 -0.39 5.02 -7.83
C LEU A 161 0.99 4.38 -7.64
N ASN A 162 2.05 5.08 -8.04
CA ASN A 162 3.43 4.61 -7.91
C ASN A 162 3.77 4.25 -6.45
N ASN A 163 3.42 5.13 -5.50
CA ASN A 163 3.78 4.92 -4.10
C ASN A 163 2.92 3.85 -3.43
N PHE A 164 1.61 3.82 -3.70
CA PHE A 164 0.72 2.79 -3.13
C PHE A 164 1.05 1.40 -3.66
N HIS A 165 1.30 1.28 -4.97
CA HIS A 165 1.75 0.02 -5.57
C HIS A 165 3.08 -0.43 -4.98
N PHE A 166 4.06 0.48 -4.89
CA PHE A 166 5.35 0.20 -4.28
C PHE A 166 5.22 -0.32 -2.83
N ILE A 167 4.40 0.35 -2.00
CA ILE A 167 4.17 -0.07 -0.61
C ILE A 167 3.54 -1.46 -0.55
N GLN A 168 2.44 -1.67 -1.28
CA GLN A 168 1.72 -2.93 -1.25
C GLN A 168 2.62 -4.08 -1.75
N LYS A 169 3.34 -3.88 -2.85
CA LYS A 169 4.26 -4.86 -3.45
C LYS A 169 5.39 -5.22 -2.49
N ARG A 170 6.09 -4.24 -1.91
CA ARG A 170 7.19 -4.48 -0.96
C ARG A 170 6.75 -5.20 0.31
N ILE A 171 5.57 -4.88 0.84
CA ILE A 171 5.03 -5.59 2.02
C ILE A 171 4.66 -7.04 1.65
N LYS A 172 4.10 -7.29 0.46
CA LYS A 172 3.82 -8.64 -0.04
C LYS A 172 5.09 -9.47 -0.22
N GLU A 173 6.11 -8.91 -0.87
CA GLU A 173 7.38 -9.60 -1.17
C GLU A 173 8.25 -9.86 0.06
N SER A 174 8.17 -9.01 1.07
CA SER A 174 8.99 -9.16 2.30
C SER A 174 8.56 -10.29 3.23
N GLY A 175 7.41 -10.93 2.97
CA GLY A 175 6.85 -11.92 3.88
C GLY A 175 6.30 -11.34 5.19
N LEU A 176 6.34 -10.01 5.39
CA LEU A 176 5.74 -9.32 6.55
C LEU A 176 4.22 -9.43 6.60
N LEU A 177 3.59 -9.87 5.50
CA LEU A 177 2.14 -10.09 5.39
C LEU A 177 1.66 -11.26 6.25
N SER A 178 1.70 -11.05 7.58
CA SER A 178 1.23 -12.00 8.59
C SER A 178 -0.30 -12.14 8.57
N LYS A 179 -0.81 -13.14 9.29
CA LYS A 179 -2.27 -13.35 9.44
C LYS A 179 -2.96 -12.08 9.97
N ASP A 180 -2.33 -11.37 10.89
CA ASP A 180 -2.87 -10.14 11.46
C ASP A 180 -3.02 -9.02 10.42
N ILE A 181 -2.00 -8.82 9.56
CA ILE A 181 -2.06 -7.80 8.50
C ILE A 181 -3.07 -8.18 7.41
N LYS A 182 -3.21 -9.48 7.10
CA LYS A 182 -4.22 -9.96 6.16
C LYS A 182 -5.63 -9.69 6.70
N ASN A 183 -5.87 -10.02 7.96
CA ASN A 183 -7.16 -9.84 8.62
C ASN A 183 -7.53 -8.37 8.82
N SER A 184 -6.56 -7.44 8.82
CA SER A 184 -6.83 -6.01 8.95
C SER A 184 -7.40 -5.36 7.68
N GLY A 185 -7.49 -6.08 6.55
CA GLY A 185 -7.91 -5.52 5.27
C GLY A 185 -6.87 -4.61 4.60
N PHE A 186 -5.59 -4.72 4.96
CA PHE A 186 -4.51 -3.90 4.37
C PHE A 186 -4.47 -4.00 2.84
N VAL A 187 -4.54 -5.23 2.31
CA VAL A 187 -4.43 -5.47 0.86
C VAL A 187 -5.62 -4.87 0.12
N SER A 188 -6.85 -5.06 0.63
CA SER A 188 -8.06 -4.51 0.01
C SER A 188 -8.09 -2.99 0.09
N LEU A 189 -7.65 -2.39 1.20
CA LEU A 189 -7.52 -0.93 1.32
C LEU A 189 -6.56 -0.36 0.27
N TYR A 190 -5.36 -0.91 0.15
CA TYR A 190 -4.38 -0.42 -0.83
C TYR A 190 -4.84 -0.64 -2.26
N GLN A 191 -5.54 -1.75 -2.54
CA GLN A 191 -6.16 -1.98 -3.84
C GLN A 191 -7.19 -0.89 -4.16
N LYS A 192 -8.11 -0.61 -3.23
CA LYS A 192 -9.11 0.46 -3.38
C LYS A 192 -8.46 1.82 -3.63
N LEU A 193 -7.41 2.17 -2.89
CA LEU A 193 -6.68 3.43 -3.08
C LEU A 193 -6.04 3.53 -4.47
N MET A 194 -5.51 2.42 -4.99
CA MET A 194 -4.96 2.37 -6.35
C MET A 194 -6.06 2.49 -7.40
N ASP A 195 -7.20 1.81 -7.23
CA ASP A 195 -8.32 1.90 -8.15
C ASP A 195 -8.89 3.34 -8.19
N GLU A 196 -9.09 3.98 -7.03
CA GLU A 196 -9.51 5.38 -6.96
C GLU A 196 -8.53 6.35 -7.63
N ALA A 197 -7.22 6.14 -7.44
CA ALA A 197 -6.20 6.96 -8.08
C ALA A 197 -6.17 6.72 -9.60
N GLN A 198 -6.36 5.48 -10.05
CA GLN A 198 -6.44 5.12 -11.47
C GLN A 198 -7.64 5.74 -12.16
N ASP A 199 -8.80 5.75 -11.51
CA ASP A 199 -10.03 6.33 -12.05
C ASP A 199 -9.91 7.85 -12.15
N LYS A 200 -9.41 8.51 -11.09
CA LYS A 200 -9.14 9.95 -11.10
C LYS A 200 -8.08 10.34 -12.12
N TYR A 201 -7.03 9.53 -12.27
CA TYR A 201 -6.02 9.74 -13.31
C TYR A 201 -6.66 9.71 -14.69
N SER A 202 -7.47 8.68 -14.95
CA SER A 202 -8.13 8.45 -16.23
C SER A 202 -9.08 9.60 -16.57
N SER A 203 -9.88 10.07 -15.60
CA SER A 203 -10.82 11.16 -15.82
C SER A 203 -10.12 12.50 -16.02
N ASN A 204 -9.18 12.84 -15.14
CA ASN A 204 -8.43 14.10 -15.21
C ASN A 204 -7.61 14.23 -16.51
N SER A 205 -7.13 13.11 -17.05
CA SER A 205 -6.29 13.10 -18.25
C SER A 205 -7.10 13.09 -19.55
N TRP A 206 -8.14 12.26 -19.64
CA TRP A 206 -8.72 11.92 -20.93
C TRP A 206 -10.15 12.42 -21.14
N ASP A 207 -10.97 12.59 -20.10
CA ASP A 207 -12.42 12.87 -20.29
C ASP A 207 -12.66 14.14 -21.12
N ARG A 208 -11.89 15.20 -20.88
CA ARG A 208 -12.01 16.45 -21.64
C ARG A 208 -11.62 16.31 -23.10
N ALA A 209 -10.67 15.44 -23.45
CA ALA A 209 -10.35 15.17 -24.85
C ALA A 209 -11.45 14.32 -25.49
N LEU A 210 -11.92 13.32 -24.76
CA LEU A 210 -12.94 12.37 -25.22
C LEU A 210 -14.32 13.02 -25.40
N GLU A 211 -14.62 14.12 -24.71
CA GLU A 211 -15.84 14.91 -24.94
C GLU A 211 -16.00 15.35 -26.40
N TYR A 212 -14.90 15.71 -27.09
CA TYR A 212 -14.95 16.17 -28.48
C TYR A 212 -15.20 15.04 -29.48
N VAL A 213 -14.77 13.83 -29.15
CA VAL A 213 -15.06 12.60 -29.91
C VAL A 213 -16.25 11.83 -29.33
N SER A 214 -17.08 12.49 -28.52
CA SER A 214 -18.35 11.91 -28.07
C SER A 214 -19.34 11.87 -29.23
N ILE A 215 -20.16 10.81 -29.25
CA ILE A 215 -21.25 10.61 -30.22
C ILE A 215 -22.58 11.22 -29.75
N LEU A 216 -22.64 11.88 -28.59
CA LEU A 216 -23.88 12.42 -28.03
C LEU A 216 -24.59 13.47 -28.91
N ASP A 217 -23.83 14.21 -29.72
CA ASP A 217 -24.34 15.20 -30.66
C ASP A 217 -24.33 14.71 -32.11
N SER A 218 -24.00 13.43 -32.35
CA SER A 218 -23.94 12.82 -33.68
C SER A 218 -25.26 12.96 -34.44
N GLU A 219 -26.39 12.73 -33.77
CA GLU A 219 -27.72 12.85 -34.38
C GLU A 219 -27.99 14.26 -34.93
N LYS A 220 -27.53 15.30 -34.22
CA LYS A 220 -27.68 16.71 -34.67
C LYS A 220 -26.84 16.99 -35.92
N ILE A 221 -25.66 16.38 -36.01
CA ILE A 221 -24.77 16.49 -37.17
C ILE A 221 -25.36 15.71 -38.35
N LEU A 222 -25.80 14.46 -38.12
CA LEU A 222 -26.34 13.57 -39.15
C LEU A 222 -27.65 14.10 -39.76
N LYS A 223 -28.51 14.79 -38.99
CA LYS A 223 -29.71 15.47 -39.52
C LYS A 223 -29.40 16.57 -40.55
N ARG A 224 -28.16 17.03 -40.61
CA ARG A 224 -27.68 18.06 -41.55
C ARG A 224 -26.78 17.48 -42.64
N CYS A 225 -26.81 16.16 -42.80
CA CYS A 225 -26.21 15.46 -43.91
C CYS A 225 -27.28 15.04 -44.91
N GLU A 226 -27.10 15.43 -46.17
CA GLU A 226 -27.94 14.97 -47.27
C GLU A 226 -27.49 13.59 -47.72
N LYS A 227 -28.42 12.66 -47.90
CA LYS A 227 -28.11 11.31 -48.40
C LYS A 227 -28.10 11.34 -49.92
N LYS A 228 -26.92 11.08 -50.50
CA LYS A 228 -26.73 10.97 -51.94
C LYS A 228 -27.29 9.66 -52.50
N PRO A 229 -27.57 9.58 -53.81
CA PRO A 229 -28.06 8.36 -54.46
C PRO A 229 -27.15 7.13 -54.30
N ASP A 230 -25.85 7.35 -54.11
CA ASP A 230 -24.85 6.30 -53.85
C ASP A 230 -24.82 5.82 -52.38
N GLY A 231 -25.70 6.36 -51.53
CA GLY A 231 -25.77 6.06 -50.11
C GLY A 231 -24.80 6.85 -49.23
N SER A 232 -23.91 7.67 -49.81
CA SER A 232 -23.00 8.53 -49.06
C SER A 232 -23.74 9.70 -48.40
N LEU A 233 -23.18 10.21 -47.31
CA LEU A 233 -23.70 11.37 -46.59
C LEU A 233 -22.87 12.60 -46.95
N GLU A 234 -23.50 13.63 -47.49
CA GLU A 234 -22.87 14.93 -47.74
C GLU A 234 -23.25 15.92 -46.63
N PRO A 235 -22.30 16.28 -45.74
CA PRO A 235 -22.56 17.25 -44.69
C PRO A 235 -22.68 18.66 -45.28
N ASP A 236 -23.66 19.44 -44.80
CA ASP A 236 -23.72 20.86 -45.10
C ASP A 236 -22.52 21.64 -44.51
N ARG A 237 -22.46 22.95 -44.78
CA ARG A 237 -21.35 23.81 -44.30
C ARG A 237 -21.20 23.76 -42.77
N TRP A 238 -22.30 23.71 -42.03
CA TRP A 238 -22.28 23.69 -40.57
C TRP A 238 -21.80 22.33 -40.06
N ALA A 239 -22.35 21.22 -40.56
CA ALA A 239 -21.97 19.86 -40.17
C ALA A 239 -20.48 19.61 -40.44
N LYS A 240 -20.00 20.03 -41.62
CA LYS A 240 -18.58 19.96 -41.98
C LYS A 240 -17.69 20.78 -41.04
N ALA A 241 -18.12 21.98 -40.65
CA ALA A 241 -17.39 22.81 -39.70
C ALA A 241 -17.37 22.19 -38.28
N SER A 242 -18.50 21.66 -37.82
CA SER A 242 -18.63 20.98 -36.53
C SER A 242 -17.73 19.75 -36.43
N ILE A 243 -17.72 18.89 -37.46
CA ILE A 243 -16.86 17.70 -37.52
C ILE A 243 -15.37 18.12 -37.47
N LYS A 244 -14.97 19.10 -38.29
CA LYS A 244 -13.59 19.61 -38.30
C LYS A 244 -13.17 20.19 -36.94
N SER A 245 -14.07 20.93 -36.29
CA SER A 245 -13.83 21.52 -34.98
C SER A 245 -13.56 20.43 -33.93
N LYS A 246 -14.39 19.38 -33.91
CA LYS A 246 -14.22 18.23 -33.00
C LYS A 246 -12.87 17.53 -33.19
N PHE A 247 -12.49 17.22 -34.43
CA PHE A 247 -11.18 16.61 -34.71
C PHE A 247 -10.03 17.50 -34.27
N LYS A 248 -10.11 18.81 -34.55
CA LYS A 248 -9.09 19.78 -34.15
C LYS A 248 -8.91 19.82 -32.63
N GLU A 249 -9.99 20.00 -31.88
CA GLU A 249 -9.97 20.08 -30.42
C GLU A 249 -9.49 18.78 -29.77
N PHE A 250 -9.94 17.62 -30.27
CA PHE A 250 -9.43 16.34 -29.81
C PHE A 250 -7.92 16.22 -30.01
N ASN A 251 -7.42 16.53 -31.22
CA ASN A 251 -6.00 16.42 -31.54
C ASN A 251 -5.13 17.35 -30.70
N GLU A 252 -5.56 18.62 -30.51
CA GLU A 252 -4.85 19.59 -29.68
C GLU A 252 -4.77 19.13 -28.22
N ARG A 253 -5.88 18.63 -27.67
CA ARG A 253 -5.91 18.12 -26.28
C ARG A 253 -5.14 16.82 -26.11
N PHE A 254 -5.24 15.91 -27.07
CA PHE A 254 -4.48 14.66 -27.07
C PHE A 254 -2.97 14.95 -27.11
N ALA A 255 -2.52 15.86 -27.99
CA ALA A 255 -1.12 16.25 -28.10
C ALA A 255 -0.60 16.88 -26.80
N LYS A 256 -1.37 17.80 -26.20
CA LYS A 256 -1.03 18.40 -24.90
C LYS A 256 -0.92 17.34 -23.80
N GLN A 257 -1.86 16.39 -23.76
CA GLN A 257 -1.86 15.34 -22.76
C GLN A 257 -0.68 14.38 -22.93
N TYR A 258 -0.29 14.09 -24.18
CA TYR A 258 0.92 13.33 -24.51
C TYR A 258 2.19 14.06 -24.08
N GLU A 259 2.31 15.36 -24.37
CA GLU A 259 3.44 16.18 -23.96
C GLU A 259 3.62 16.16 -22.43
N ASP A 260 2.54 16.44 -21.68
CA ASP A 260 2.52 16.38 -20.22
C ASP A 260 2.96 14.99 -19.70
N GLN A 261 2.40 13.91 -20.26
CA GLN A 261 2.64 12.54 -19.81
C GLN A 261 4.02 11.99 -20.20
N SER A 262 4.65 12.53 -21.25
CA SER A 262 5.91 12.02 -21.79
C SER A 262 7.08 12.09 -20.79
N VAL A 263 7.01 13.03 -19.84
CA VAL A 263 8.02 13.25 -18.81
C VAL A 263 7.68 12.57 -17.48
N TRP A 264 6.55 11.86 -17.38
CA TRP A 264 6.14 11.16 -16.16
C TRP A 264 6.77 9.77 -16.08
N SER A 265 7.02 9.33 -14.85
CA SER A 265 7.71 8.07 -14.58
C SER A 265 6.81 7.10 -13.83
N VAL A 266 6.67 5.88 -14.36
CA VAL A 266 6.04 4.74 -13.69
C VAL A 266 7.07 3.61 -13.63
N PRO A 267 7.82 3.47 -12.52
CA PRO A 267 8.97 2.58 -12.45
C PRO A 267 8.61 1.10 -12.58
N ASP A 268 7.46 0.70 -12.05
CA ASP A 268 7.02 -0.69 -12.08
C ASP A 268 6.43 -1.06 -13.46
N ALA A 269 6.96 -2.13 -14.06
CA ALA A 269 6.60 -2.53 -15.43
C ALA A 269 5.15 -3.02 -15.55
N ASP A 270 4.65 -3.73 -14.55
CA ASP A 270 3.28 -4.27 -14.56
C ASP A 270 2.26 -3.14 -14.40
N LEU A 271 2.50 -2.24 -13.44
CA LEU A 271 1.65 -1.06 -13.25
C LEU A 271 1.65 -0.17 -14.49
N ARG A 272 2.82 0.08 -15.09
CA ARG A 272 2.95 0.87 -16.31
C ARG A 272 2.19 0.25 -17.48
N SER A 273 2.25 -1.07 -17.63
CA SER A 273 1.51 -1.80 -18.67
C SER A 273 0.00 -1.73 -18.43
N GLN A 274 -0.46 -1.87 -17.18
CA GLN A 274 -1.87 -1.74 -16.83
C GLN A 274 -2.42 -0.33 -17.13
N ILE A 275 -1.69 0.72 -16.76
CA ILE A 275 -2.08 2.11 -17.06
C ILE A 275 -2.19 2.33 -18.57
N ARG A 276 -1.18 1.87 -19.33
CA ARG A 276 -1.17 1.99 -20.80
C ARG A 276 -2.35 1.27 -21.44
N ASN A 277 -2.62 0.03 -21.02
CA ASN A 277 -3.74 -0.75 -21.55
C ASN A 277 -5.10 -0.11 -21.25
N ARG A 278 -5.30 0.41 -20.02
CA ARG A 278 -6.54 1.13 -19.67
C ARG A 278 -6.72 2.41 -20.49
N ASN A 279 -5.66 3.19 -20.68
CA ASN A 279 -5.71 4.40 -21.52
C ASN A 279 -6.02 4.05 -22.97
N MET A 280 -5.29 3.08 -23.53
CA MET A 280 -5.46 2.64 -24.91
C MET A 280 -6.89 2.16 -25.15
N LYS A 281 -7.41 1.27 -24.29
CA LYS A 281 -8.79 0.79 -24.38
C LYS A 281 -9.79 1.95 -24.37
N LYS A 282 -9.71 2.83 -23.37
CA LYS A 282 -10.65 3.96 -23.22
C LYS A 282 -10.63 4.93 -24.41
N ILE A 283 -9.43 5.24 -24.92
CA ILE A 283 -9.28 6.19 -26.02
C ILE A 283 -9.72 5.57 -27.35
N LEU A 284 -9.29 4.32 -27.63
CA LEU A 284 -9.65 3.63 -28.86
C LEU A 284 -11.15 3.38 -28.94
N GLU A 285 -11.80 2.90 -27.87
CA GLU A 285 -13.24 2.64 -27.87
C GLU A 285 -14.06 3.89 -28.22
N ALA A 286 -13.71 5.05 -27.65
CA ALA A 286 -14.38 6.30 -27.95
C ALA A 286 -14.06 6.82 -29.36
N TYR A 287 -12.79 6.78 -29.77
CA TYR A 287 -12.36 7.29 -31.07
C TYR A 287 -12.89 6.44 -32.23
N GLU A 288 -12.89 5.11 -32.10
CA GLU A 288 -13.42 4.21 -33.12
C GLU A 288 -14.93 4.39 -33.31
N GLN A 289 -15.68 4.66 -32.23
CA GLN A 289 -17.11 4.96 -32.33
C GLN A 289 -17.37 6.30 -33.02
N PHE A 290 -16.52 7.30 -32.78
CA PHE A 290 -16.62 8.60 -33.43
C PHE A 290 -16.21 8.58 -34.90
N TYR A 291 -15.24 7.75 -35.24
CA TYR A 291 -14.70 7.66 -36.60
C TYR A 291 -15.64 6.93 -37.57
N LYS A 292 -16.43 5.97 -37.06
CA LYS A 292 -17.46 5.25 -37.81
C LYS A 292 -18.68 6.14 -38.08
#